data_AF-A0A6J4SQV0-F1
#
_entry.id   AF-A0A6J4SQV0-F1
#
_cell.length_a   1.000
_cell.length_b   1.000
_cell.length_c   1.000
_cell.angle_alpha   90.00
_cell.angle_beta   90.00
_cell.angle_gamma   90.00
#
_symmetry.space_group_name_H-M   'P 1'
#
loop_
_entity.id
_entity.type
_entity.pdbx_description
1 polymer ?
#
loop_
_entity_poly.entity_id
_entity_poly.type
_entity_poly.pdbx_seq_one_letter_code
_entity_poly.pdbx_strand_id
1 'polypeptide(L)'
;MSPAAELSSVDGRFEDLHILGYELDAGDPALEASLADFRADRERRVVAMADKLRELGLELSDDVLEQRRAAGAPLGRPHLADAILRHPANAKRLEEEGAAELGALFERYLVPGALAWVGRTRPTVADAIETIHAAGGVAVWAHPFWDVESPDEVLAAIDRFAASGLDGVEVFYRTHDEAQTLLLHDFCRERGLLATGSADFHAPDHGRFHSFMAFELHGREPILGPIGSRG
;
A
#
# COMPACT_ATOMS: atom_id res chain seq x y z
N MET A 1 -16.00 -18.52 -1.62
CA MET A 1 -15.15 -17.34 -1.35
C MET A 1 -14.37 -17.13 -2.63
N SER A 2 -14.57 -16.00 -3.30
CA SER A 2 -13.84 -15.72 -4.54
C SER A 2 -12.39 -15.33 -4.21
N PRO A 3 -11.39 -15.77 -4.99
CA PRO A 3 -10.02 -15.31 -4.80
C PRO A 3 -9.93 -13.79 -4.94
N ALA A 4 -9.20 -13.17 -4.03
CA ALA A 4 -8.99 -11.72 -4.00
C ALA A 4 -7.58 -11.39 -3.52
N ALA A 5 -7.09 -10.22 -3.90
CA ALA A 5 -5.81 -9.68 -3.45
C ALA A 5 -5.91 -8.17 -3.26
N GLU A 6 -5.03 -7.63 -2.42
CA GLU A 6 -4.83 -6.21 -2.25
C GLU A 6 -3.43 -5.84 -2.74
N LEU A 7 -3.35 -4.91 -3.67
CA LEU A 7 -2.11 -4.49 -4.31
C LEU A 7 -1.80 -3.06 -3.86
N SER A 8 -0.82 -2.91 -2.97
CA SER A 8 -0.21 -1.61 -2.69
C SER A 8 0.32 -1.02 -3.99
N SER A 9 0.12 0.28 -4.18
CA SER A 9 0.34 1.00 -5.43
C SER A 9 0.74 2.45 -5.16
N VAL A 10 1.24 3.14 -6.18
CA VAL A 10 1.58 4.57 -6.08
C VAL A 10 0.79 5.42 -7.09
N ASP A 11 0.48 6.66 -6.70
CA ASP A 11 -0.02 7.72 -7.58
C ASP A 11 0.59 9.08 -7.18
N GLY A 12 1.52 9.58 -8.00
CA GLY A 12 2.19 10.86 -7.74
C GLY A 12 2.90 10.89 -6.38
N ARG A 13 2.36 11.65 -5.42
CA ARG A 13 2.92 11.78 -4.06
C ARG A 13 2.43 10.70 -3.09
N PHE A 14 1.41 9.94 -3.45
CA PHE A 14 0.86 8.87 -2.62
C PHE A 14 1.60 7.58 -2.93
N GLU A 15 2.33 7.05 -1.94
CA GLU A 15 3.17 5.86 -2.11
C GLU A 15 2.53 4.57 -1.60
N ASP A 16 1.31 4.65 -1.04
CA ASP A 16 0.65 3.55 -0.31
C ASP A 16 -0.87 3.47 -0.58
N LEU A 17 -1.29 3.73 -1.83
CA LEU A 17 -2.68 3.49 -2.22
C LEU A 17 -2.92 2.00 -2.43
N HIS A 18 -4.11 1.50 -2.14
CA HIS A 18 -4.44 0.08 -2.27
C HIS A 18 -5.50 -0.18 -3.34
N ILE A 19 -5.20 -1.09 -4.27
CA ILE A 19 -6.16 -1.55 -5.28
C ILE A 19 -6.53 -3.00 -4.97
N LEU A 20 -7.81 -3.25 -4.72
CA LEU A 20 -8.39 -4.57 -4.49
C LEU A 20 -8.67 -5.22 -5.84
N GLY A 21 -8.21 -6.46 -6.01
CA GLY A 21 -8.59 -7.34 -7.10
C GLY A 21 -9.56 -8.39 -6.59
N TYR A 22 -10.77 -8.44 -7.15
CA TYR A 22 -11.76 -9.48 -6.88
C TYR A 22 -11.92 -10.42 -8.07
N GLU A 23 -12.38 -11.65 -7.82
CA GLU A 23 -12.65 -12.64 -8.88
C GLU A 23 -11.40 -13.01 -9.70
N LEU A 24 -10.23 -12.97 -9.04
CA LEU A 24 -8.95 -13.27 -9.68
C LEU A 24 -8.84 -14.76 -10.03
N ASP A 25 -8.25 -15.07 -11.18
CA ASP A 25 -7.74 -16.41 -11.45
C ASP A 25 -6.43 -16.65 -10.69
N ALA A 26 -6.54 -17.23 -9.49
CA ALA A 26 -5.39 -17.54 -8.64
C ALA A 26 -4.44 -18.59 -9.25
N GLY A 27 -4.83 -19.29 -10.33
CA GLY A 27 -3.98 -20.22 -11.05
C GLY A 27 -3.20 -19.57 -12.20
N ASP A 28 -3.37 -18.28 -12.47
CA ASP A 28 -2.69 -17.58 -13.56
C ASP A 28 -1.21 -17.34 -13.23
N PRO A 29 -0.27 -17.97 -13.96
CA PRO A 29 1.17 -17.76 -13.73
C PRO A 29 1.62 -16.31 -14.01
N ALA A 30 0.90 -15.55 -14.85
CA ALA A 30 1.21 -14.15 -15.11
C ALA A 30 0.87 -13.26 -13.90
N LEU A 31 -0.25 -13.54 -13.22
CA LEU A 31 -0.61 -12.90 -11.95
C LEU A 31 0.44 -13.21 -10.89
N GLU A 32 0.81 -14.49 -10.71
CA GLU A 32 1.83 -14.89 -9.73
C GLU A 32 3.17 -14.18 -9.96
N ALA A 33 3.61 -14.11 -11.22
CA ALA A 33 4.85 -13.42 -11.60
C ALA A 33 4.79 -11.92 -11.30
N SER A 34 3.67 -11.26 -11.61
CA SER A 34 3.48 -9.83 -11.35
C SER A 34 3.48 -9.52 -9.85
N LEU A 35 2.75 -10.32 -9.06
CA LEU A 35 2.74 -10.20 -7.60
C LEU A 35 4.13 -10.47 -6.99
N ALA A 36 4.90 -11.40 -7.57
CA ALA A 36 6.27 -11.65 -7.15
C ALA A 36 7.18 -10.45 -7.43
N ASP A 37 7.05 -9.81 -8.60
CA ASP A 37 7.82 -8.60 -8.91
C ASP A 37 7.44 -7.42 -8.00
N PHE A 38 6.16 -7.25 -7.69
CA PHE A 38 5.70 -6.19 -6.77
C PHE A 38 6.26 -6.39 -5.36
N ARG A 39 6.31 -7.64 -4.87
CA ARG A 39 6.99 -7.96 -3.61
C ARG A 39 8.49 -7.68 -3.68
N ALA A 40 9.14 -8.01 -4.80
CA ALA A 40 10.56 -7.75 -5.00
C ALA A 40 10.88 -6.25 -5.07
N ASP A 41 9.95 -5.40 -5.48
CA ASP A 41 10.13 -3.94 -5.49
C ASP A 41 10.47 -3.38 -4.10
N ARG A 42 9.80 -3.91 -3.07
CA ARG A 42 10.07 -3.55 -1.67
C ARG A 42 11.52 -3.85 -1.28
N GLU A 43 12.07 -4.96 -1.77
CA GLU A 43 13.47 -5.32 -1.54
C GLU A 43 14.43 -4.44 -2.35
N ARG A 44 14.13 -4.18 -3.63
CA ARG A 44 14.91 -3.27 -4.48
C ARG A 44 15.05 -1.89 -3.85
N ARG A 45 13.95 -1.39 -3.26
CA ARG A 45 13.93 -0.12 -2.53
C ARG A 45 14.83 -0.13 -1.30
N VAL A 46 14.80 -1.20 -0.52
CA VAL A 46 15.70 -1.36 0.65
C VAL A 46 17.17 -1.38 0.20
N VAL A 47 17.49 -2.06 -0.90
CA VAL A 47 18.83 -2.07 -1.50
C VAL A 47 19.25 -0.66 -1.92
N ALA A 48 18.41 0.06 -2.66
CA ALA A 48 18.72 1.42 -3.10
C ALA A 48 18.94 2.39 -1.92
N MET A 49 18.17 2.25 -0.84
CA MET A 49 18.41 3.02 0.39
C MET A 49 19.73 2.63 1.06
N ALA A 50 20.07 1.34 1.12
CA ALA A 50 21.34 0.87 1.66
C ALA A 50 22.53 1.44 0.88
N ASP A 51 22.44 1.47 -0.45
CA ASP A 51 23.50 2.02 -1.30
C ASP A 51 23.69 3.53 -1.07
N LYS A 52 22.60 4.31 -0.96
CA LYS A 52 22.69 5.72 -0.57
C LYS A 52 23.33 5.92 0.80
N LEU A 53 23.03 5.07 1.77
CA LEU A 53 23.65 5.14 3.10
C LEU A 53 25.16 4.90 3.01
N ARG A 54 25.60 3.92 2.21
CA ARG A 54 27.03 3.66 1.95
C ARG A 54 27.71 4.82 1.24
N GLU A 55 27.06 5.43 0.26
CA GLU A 55 27.55 6.65 -0.43
C GLU A 55 27.72 7.83 0.54
N LEU A 56 26.85 7.93 1.54
CA LEU A 56 26.97 8.91 2.63
C LEU A 56 28.07 8.56 3.63
N GLY A 57 28.75 7.42 3.49
CA GLY A 57 29.82 6.95 4.35
C GLY A 57 29.34 6.27 5.65
N LEU A 58 28.11 5.73 5.66
CA LEU A 58 27.63 4.86 6.73
C LEU A 58 27.88 3.40 6.37
N GLU A 59 28.29 2.63 7.36
CA GLU A 59 28.42 1.19 7.24
C GLU A 59 27.11 0.49 7.61
N LEU A 60 26.82 -0.65 6.99
CA LEU A 60 25.68 -1.48 7.35
C LEU A 60 26.19 -2.86 7.77
N SER A 61 25.71 -3.34 8.91
CA SER A 61 25.96 -4.73 9.29
C SER A 61 25.16 -5.66 8.37
N ASP A 62 25.85 -6.26 7.39
CA ASP A 62 25.24 -7.12 6.37
C ASP A 62 24.60 -8.38 6.96
N ASP A 63 25.04 -8.84 8.14
CA ASP A 63 24.52 -10.00 8.86
C ASP A 63 23.02 -9.88 9.18
N VAL A 64 22.57 -8.70 9.62
CA VAL A 64 21.16 -8.43 9.94
C VAL A 64 20.29 -8.52 8.69
N LEU A 65 20.77 -7.97 7.58
CA LEU A 65 20.03 -7.94 6.32
C LEU A 65 20.01 -9.32 5.66
N GLU A 66 21.14 -10.02 5.65
CA GLU A 66 21.30 -11.34 5.04
C GLU A 66 20.54 -12.43 5.80
N GLN A 67 20.54 -12.40 7.15
CA GLN A 67 19.74 -13.34 7.95
C GLN A 67 18.25 -13.27 7.64
N ARG A 68 17.70 -12.06 7.43
CA ARG A 68 16.28 -11.91 7.09
C ARG A 68 15.98 -12.39 5.67
N ARG A 69 16.86 -12.10 4.70
CA ARG A 69 16.73 -12.63 3.34
C ARG A 69 16.75 -14.16 3.35
N ALA A 70 17.68 -14.76 4.07
CA ALA A 70 17.78 -16.21 4.19
C ALA A 70 16.53 -16.85 4.84
N ALA A 71 15.85 -16.12 5.72
CA ALA A 71 14.59 -16.54 6.33
C ALA A 71 13.35 -16.29 5.45
N GLY A 72 13.50 -15.70 4.25
CA GLY A 72 12.38 -15.26 3.41
C GLY A 72 11.51 -14.19 4.09
N ALA A 73 12.07 -13.46 5.05
CA ALA A 73 11.33 -12.50 5.86
C ALA A 73 11.33 -11.11 5.20
N PRO A 74 10.21 -10.36 5.25
CA PRO A 74 10.13 -9.07 4.58
C PRO A 74 11.14 -8.05 5.12
N LEU A 75 11.94 -7.45 4.23
CA LEU A 75 12.91 -6.39 4.55
C LEU A 75 12.29 -4.98 4.48
N GLY A 76 12.83 -4.03 5.22
CA GLY A 76 12.25 -2.69 5.33
C GLY A 76 13.13 -1.73 6.11
N ARG A 77 12.74 -0.45 6.14
CA ARG A 77 13.49 0.65 6.79
C ARG A 77 13.94 0.37 8.24
N PRO A 78 13.12 -0.25 9.11
CA PRO A 78 13.56 -0.57 10.47
C PRO A 78 14.82 -1.45 10.50
N HIS A 79 14.98 -2.34 9.52
CA HIS A 79 16.14 -3.22 9.42
C HIS A 79 17.40 -2.48 8.93
N LEU A 80 17.24 -1.47 8.06
CA LEU A 80 18.34 -0.58 7.70
C LEU A 80 18.81 0.23 8.90
N ALA A 81 17.86 0.79 9.66
CA ALA A 81 18.17 1.53 10.87
C ALA A 81 18.92 0.67 11.91
N ASP A 82 18.43 -0.56 12.16
CA ASP A 82 19.09 -1.51 13.07
C ASP A 82 20.51 -1.87 12.59
N ALA A 83 20.70 -2.11 11.29
CA ALA A 83 22.02 -2.40 10.71
C ALA A 83 23.01 -1.23 10.86
N ILE A 84 22.55 0.03 10.74
CA ILE A 84 23.39 1.22 10.91
C ILE A 84 23.74 1.43 12.38
N LEU A 85 22.76 1.32 13.28
CA LEU A 85 22.95 1.53 14.73
C LEU A 85 23.91 0.50 15.34
N ARG A 86 23.83 -0.75 14.86
CA ARG A 86 24.68 -1.83 15.37
C ARG A 86 26.11 -1.79 14.82
N HIS A 87 26.35 -1.09 13.72
CA HIS A 87 27.68 -1.09 13.12
C HIS A 87 28.62 -0.15 13.90
N PRO A 88 29.67 -0.66 14.55
CA PRO A 88 30.49 0.12 15.49
C PRO A 88 31.22 1.29 14.83
N ALA A 89 31.53 1.21 13.53
CA ALA A 89 32.15 2.31 12.79
C ALA A 89 31.27 3.57 12.71
N ASN A 90 29.95 3.42 12.87
CA ASN A 90 29.02 4.54 12.81
C ASN A 90 28.85 5.26 14.16
N ALA A 91 29.17 4.61 15.29
CA ALA A 91 28.80 5.07 16.63
C ALA A 91 29.18 6.54 16.90
N LYS A 92 30.46 6.88 16.70
CA LYS A 92 30.95 8.25 16.89
C LYS A 92 30.22 9.27 16.00
N ARG A 93 30.02 8.93 14.73
CA ARG A 93 29.33 9.82 13.78
C ARG A 93 27.88 10.02 14.16
N LEU A 94 27.16 8.95 14.50
CA LEU A 94 25.75 9.03 14.88
C LEU A 94 25.56 9.85 16.16
N GLU A 95 26.49 9.76 17.12
CA GLU A 95 26.51 10.63 18.30
C GLU A 95 26.70 12.11 17.90
N GLU A 96 27.71 12.42 17.09
CA GLU A 96 28.00 13.79 16.62
C GLU A 96 26.85 14.40 15.81
N GLU A 97 26.13 13.57 15.05
CA GLU A 97 24.99 13.97 14.24
C GLU A 97 23.65 13.99 15.00
N GLY A 98 23.62 13.55 16.26
CA GLY A 98 22.39 13.40 17.04
C GLY A 98 21.44 12.32 16.49
N ALA A 99 21.97 11.32 15.80
CA ALA A 99 21.23 10.24 15.12
C ALA A 99 21.52 8.84 15.72
N ALA A 100 21.98 8.78 16.97
CA ALA A 100 22.28 7.53 17.67
C ALA A 100 21.03 6.77 18.18
N GLU A 101 19.85 7.38 18.09
CA GLU A 101 18.57 6.79 18.48
C GLU A 101 17.69 6.52 17.26
N LEU A 102 16.85 5.49 17.34
CA LEU A 102 16.04 5.01 16.21
C LEU A 102 15.22 6.14 15.54
N GLY A 103 14.50 6.93 16.34
CA GLY A 103 13.68 8.03 15.82
C GLY A 103 14.49 9.10 15.09
N ALA A 104 15.57 9.56 15.70
CA ALA A 104 16.43 10.59 15.12
C ALA A 104 17.17 10.11 13.87
N LEU A 105 17.57 8.83 13.83
CA LEU A 105 18.13 8.21 12.63
C LEU A 105 17.10 8.16 11.51
N PHE A 106 15.86 7.79 11.81
CA PHE A 106 14.78 7.78 10.82
C PHE A 106 14.57 9.16 10.21
N GLU A 107 14.41 10.19 11.04
CA GLU A 107 14.22 11.57 10.60
C GLU A 107 15.37 12.06 9.72
N ARG A 108 16.62 11.71 10.09
CA ARG A 108 17.80 12.14 9.35
C ARG A 108 18.00 11.40 8.02
N TYR A 109 17.68 10.11 7.96
CA TYR A 109 18.10 9.26 6.86
C TYR A 109 16.97 8.55 6.09
N LEU A 110 15.86 8.18 6.72
CA LEU A 110 14.95 7.12 6.21
C LEU A 110 13.47 7.55 6.07
N VAL A 111 13.12 8.80 6.29
CA VAL A 111 11.76 9.35 6.06
C VAL A 111 11.68 10.10 4.71
N PRO A 112 10.49 10.35 4.15
CA PRO A 112 10.35 11.17 2.94
C PRO A 112 11.15 12.48 3.01
N GLY A 113 11.98 12.73 2.00
CA GLY A 113 12.87 13.90 1.93
C GLY A 113 14.20 13.77 2.67
N ALA A 114 14.42 12.70 3.44
CA ALA A 114 15.67 12.45 4.14
C ALA A 114 16.81 11.99 3.21
N LEU A 115 18.04 12.02 3.72
CA LEU A 115 19.27 11.88 2.92
C LEU A 115 19.34 10.56 2.12
N ALA A 116 18.90 9.45 2.71
CA ALA A 116 18.90 8.14 2.06
C ALA A 116 17.51 7.70 1.59
N TRP A 117 16.52 8.61 1.59
CA TRP A 117 15.18 8.27 1.12
C TRP A 117 15.18 7.92 -0.37
N VAL A 118 14.43 6.87 -0.68
CA VAL A 118 14.08 6.45 -2.03
C VAL A 118 12.57 6.27 -2.04
N GLY A 119 11.85 7.11 -2.79
CA GLY A 119 10.40 6.98 -2.92
C GLY A 119 10.04 5.69 -3.64
N ARG A 120 8.88 5.13 -3.32
CA ARG A 120 8.33 4.03 -4.09
C ARG A 120 7.79 4.56 -5.42
N THR A 121 8.08 3.86 -6.51
CA THR A 121 7.61 4.25 -7.85
C THR A 121 6.75 3.19 -8.52
N ARG A 122 6.73 1.96 -8.00
CA ARG A 122 5.99 0.85 -8.59
C ARG A 122 5.44 -0.17 -7.55
N PRO A 123 4.45 -0.98 -7.96
CA PRO A 123 3.50 -0.69 -9.06
C PRO A 123 2.80 0.67 -8.90
N THR A 124 2.48 1.29 -10.02
CA THR A 124 1.52 2.39 -10.08
C THR A 124 0.09 1.85 -9.95
N VAL A 125 -0.87 2.72 -9.64
CA VAL A 125 -2.30 2.32 -9.65
C VAL A 125 -2.70 1.73 -11.00
N ALA A 126 -2.20 2.28 -12.11
CA ALA A 126 -2.45 1.74 -13.45
C ALA A 126 -1.84 0.33 -13.63
N ASP A 127 -0.61 0.10 -13.18
CA ASP A 127 0.00 -1.25 -13.22
C ASP A 127 -0.84 -2.27 -12.43
N ALA A 128 -1.39 -1.86 -11.28
CA ALA A 128 -2.22 -2.73 -10.46
C ALA A 128 -3.56 -3.05 -11.12
N ILE A 129 -4.25 -2.05 -11.68
CA ILE A 129 -5.49 -2.25 -12.45
C ILE A 129 -5.25 -3.20 -13.64
N GLU A 130 -4.20 -2.95 -14.43
CA GLU A 130 -3.83 -3.79 -15.56
C GLU A 130 -3.55 -5.23 -15.13
N THR A 131 -2.81 -5.42 -14.04
CA THR A 131 -2.51 -6.74 -13.47
C THR A 131 -3.77 -7.50 -13.06
N ILE A 132 -4.71 -6.82 -12.40
CA ILE A 132 -5.98 -7.40 -11.94
C ILE A 132 -6.84 -7.82 -13.14
N HIS A 133 -6.95 -6.96 -14.15
CA HIS A 133 -7.72 -7.24 -15.36
C HIS A 133 -7.12 -8.34 -16.21
N ALA A 134 -5.79 -8.41 -16.32
CA ALA A 134 -5.09 -9.50 -17.01
C ALA A 134 -5.42 -10.86 -16.38
N ALA A 135 -5.61 -10.90 -15.06
CA ALA A 135 -6.06 -12.08 -14.31
C ALA A 135 -7.60 -12.29 -14.33
N GLY A 136 -8.33 -11.55 -15.15
CA GLY A 136 -9.79 -11.64 -15.30
C GLY A 136 -10.61 -11.05 -14.15
N GLY A 137 -9.95 -10.35 -13.22
CA GLY A 137 -10.57 -9.79 -12.03
C GLY A 137 -11.19 -8.42 -12.22
N VAL A 138 -11.71 -7.89 -11.11
CA VAL A 138 -12.35 -6.56 -10.99
C VAL A 138 -11.50 -5.69 -10.06
N ALA A 139 -11.11 -4.51 -10.52
CA ALA A 139 -10.22 -3.59 -9.82
C ALA A 139 -11.00 -2.50 -9.06
N VAL A 140 -10.79 -2.42 -7.74
CA VAL A 140 -11.50 -1.49 -6.85
C VAL A 140 -10.49 -0.70 -6.01
N TRP A 141 -10.62 0.63 -5.94
CA TRP A 141 -9.76 1.44 -5.08
C TRP A 141 -10.23 1.32 -3.62
N ALA A 142 -9.37 0.81 -2.74
CA ALA A 142 -9.67 0.64 -1.32
C ALA A 142 -9.64 1.99 -0.58
N HIS A 143 -10.54 2.11 0.40
CA HIS A 143 -10.58 3.14 1.45
C HIS A 143 -9.98 4.53 1.07
N PRO A 144 -10.50 5.26 0.06
CA PRO A 144 -9.84 6.46 -0.44
C PRO A 144 -9.53 7.54 0.61
N PHE A 145 -10.43 7.72 1.58
CA PHE A 145 -10.26 8.72 2.65
C PHE A 145 -9.35 8.26 3.80
N TRP A 146 -8.79 7.05 3.73
CA TRP A 146 -7.70 6.62 4.60
C TRP A 146 -6.38 7.28 4.18
N ASP A 147 -6.11 7.35 2.88
CA ASP A 147 -4.84 7.82 2.32
C ASP A 147 -4.88 9.28 1.83
N VAL A 148 -6.08 9.78 1.49
CA VAL A 148 -6.28 11.11 0.90
C VAL A 148 -7.35 11.88 1.67
N GLU A 149 -6.95 12.97 2.32
CA GLU A 149 -7.87 13.75 3.16
C GLU A 149 -8.84 14.62 2.35
N SER A 150 -8.39 15.18 1.21
CA SER A 150 -9.16 16.14 0.43
C SER A 150 -10.23 15.47 -0.43
N PRO A 151 -11.53 15.80 -0.28
CA PRO A 151 -12.58 15.27 -1.15
C PRO A 151 -12.32 15.57 -2.63
N ASP A 152 -11.92 16.78 -2.98
CA ASP A 152 -11.64 17.16 -4.38
C ASP A 152 -10.51 16.32 -4.98
N GLU A 153 -9.47 16.02 -4.19
CA GLU A 153 -8.36 15.18 -4.64
C GLU A 153 -8.78 13.71 -4.81
N VAL A 154 -9.61 13.19 -3.90
CA VAL A 154 -10.21 11.85 -4.02
C VAL A 154 -11.05 11.75 -5.28
N LEU A 155 -11.99 12.67 -5.51
CA LEU A 155 -12.87 12.64 -6.68
C LEU A 155 -12.09 12.76 -7.99
N ALA A 156 -11.09 13.64 -8.03
CA ALA A 156 -10.20 13.76 -9.18
C ALA A 156 -9.34 12.49 -9.39
N ALA A 157 -8.95 11.80 -8.32
CA ALA A 157 -8.24 10.52 -8.41
C ALA A 157 -9.14 9.41 -8.96
N ILE A 158 -10.39 9.32 -8.51
CA ILE A 158 -11.37 8.36 -9.05
C ILE A 158 -11.52 8.56 -10.56
N ASP A 159 -11.68 9.79 -11.05
CA ASP A 159 -11.77 10.07 -12.48
C ASP A 159 -10.50 9.64 -13.25
N ARG A 160 -9.31 9.90 -12.70
CA ARG A 160 -8.04 9.46 -13.30
C ARG A 160 -7.93 7.94 -13.33
N PHE A 161 -8.29 7.26 -12.25
CA PHE A 161 -8.18 5.81 -12.15
C PHE A 161 -9.21 5.12 -13.02
N ALA A 162 -10.43 5.66 -13.13
CA ALA A 162 -11.45 5.20 -14.06
C ALA A 162 -10.98 5.30 -15.51
N ALA A 163 -10.25 6.36 -15.87
CA ALA A 163 -9.62 6.48 -17.19
C ALA A 163 -8.54 5.40 -17.46
N SER A 164 -7.97 4.80 -16.41
CA SER A 164 -7.06 3.66 -16.48
C SER A 164 -7.77 2.30 -16.36
N GLY A 165 -9.10 2.29 -16.27
CA GLY A 165 -9.91 1.06 -16.19
C GLY A 165 -10.41 0.68 -14.79
N LEU A 166 -10.28 1.53 -13.77
CA LEU A 166 -10.84 1.21 -12.45
C LEU A 166 -12.34 0.88 -12.54
N ASP A 167 -12.75 -0.23 -11.94
CA ASP A 167 -14.14 -0.69 -11.97
C ASP A 167 -14.97 -0.14 -10.81
N GLY A 168 -14.35 0.15 -9.67
CA GLY A 168 -15.06 0.55 -8.47
C GLY A 168 -14.24 1.24 -7.39
N VAL A 169 -14.95 1.65 -6.35
CA VAL A 169 -14.37 2.27 -5.15
C VAL A 169 -14.97 1.60 -3.91
N GLU A 170 -14.16 1.41 -2.89
CA GLU A 170 -14.63 1.03 -1.56
C GLU A 170 -15.26 2.24 -0.87
N VAL A 171 -16.58 2.26 -0.88
CA VAL A 171 -17.41 3.37 -0.41
C VAL A 171 -17.73 3.20 1.07
N PHE A 172 -18.11 1.99 1.48
CA PHE A 172 -18.51 1.71 2.87
C PHE A 172 -17.33 1.14 3.63
N TYR A 173 -16.68 2.01 4.42
CA TYR A 173 -15.48 1.66 5.16
C TYR A 173 -15.57 2.18 6.59
N ARG A 174 -14.93 1.47 7.53
CA ARG A 174 -15.08 1.73 8.98
C ARG A 174 -14.73 3.17 9.39
N THR A 175 -13.80 3.81 8.70
CA THR A 175 -13.34 5.17 9.04
C THR A 175 -13.94 6.26 8.18
N HIS A 176 -14.77 5.92 7.19
CA HIS A 176 -15.50 6.93 6.45
C HIS A 176 -16.65 7.45 7.32
N ASP A 177 -16.82 8.76 7.34
CA ASP A 177 -18.02 9.36 7.92
C ASP A 177 -19.21 9.30 6.92
N GLU A 178 -20.38 9.73 7.39
CA GLU A 178 -21.60 9.75 6.58
C GLU A 178 -21.43 10.64 5.33
N ALA A 179 -20.78 11.81 5.46
CA ALA A 179 -20.61 12.74 4.35
C ALA A 179 -19.69 12.16 3.27
N GLN A 180 -18.57 11.56 3.67
CA GLN A 180 -17.63 10.85 2.81
C GLN A 180 -18.28 9.68 2.09
N THR A 181 -19.04 8.85 2.83
CA THR A 181 -19.73 7.68 2.27
C THR A 181 -20.77 8.11 1.22
N LEU A 182 -21.63 9.08 1.55
CA LEU A 182 -22.65 9.57 0.63
C LEU A 182 -22.03 10.21 -0.62
N LEU A 183 -20.95 10.99 -0.44
CA LEU A 183 -20.22 11.60 -1.55
C LEU A 183 -19.67 10.56 -2.53
N LEU A 184 -18.94 9.55 -2.03
CA LEU A 184 -18.38 8.51 -2.88
C LEU A 184 -19.47 7.67 -3.56
N HIS A 185 -20.54 7.33 -2.83
CA HIS A 185 -21.65 6.56 -3.38
C HIS A 185 -22.30 7.26 -4.57
N ASP A 186 -22.69 8.53 -4.37
CA ASP A 186 -23.36 9.31 -5.42
C ASP A 186 -22.42 9.52 -6.61
N PHE A 187 -21.12 9.77 -6.37
CA PHE A 187 -20.11 9.93 -7.42
C PHE A 187 -19.87 8.65 -8.23
N CYS A 188 -19.80 7.49 -7.57
CA CYS A 188 -19.67 6.18 -8.25
C CYS A 188 -20.90 5.88 -9.10
N ARG A 189 -22.11 6.12 -8.55
CA ARG A 189 -23.37 5.91 -9.28
C ARG A 189 -23.44 6.75 -10.55
N GLU A 190 -23.04 8.01 -10.50
CA GLU A 190 -23.02 8.91 -11.66
C GLU A 190 -22.08 8.44 -12.78
N ARG A 191 -21.02 7.71 -12.42
CA ARG A 191 -20.00 7.19 -13.36
C ARG A 191 -20.21 5.74 -13.77
N GLY A 192 -21.21 5.07 -13.19
CA GLY A 192 -21.41 3.64 -13.38
C GLY A 192 -20.31 2.78 -12.77
N LEU A 193 -19.58 3.31 -11.78
CA LEU A 193 -18.58 2.57 -11.01
C LEU A 193 -19.24 1.74 -9.91
N LEU A 194 -18.59 0.65 -9.53
CA LEU A 194 -18.98 -0.15 -8.37
C LEU A 194 -18.74 0.62 -7.06
N ALA A 195 -19.60 0.36 -6.09
CA ALA A 195 -19.53 0.91 -4.74
C ALA A 195 -19.52 -0.25 -3.75
N THR A 196 -18.33 -0.67 -3.35
CA THR A 196 -18.12 -1.83 -2.45
C THR A 196 -17.99 -1.38 -1.00
N GLY A 197 -17.94 -2.35 -0.09
CA GLY A 197 -17.65 -2.10 1.31
C GLY A 197 -16.95 -3.28 1.95
N SER A 198 -16.02 -3.02 2.85
CA SER A 198 -15.37 -4.04 3.63
C SER A 198 -15.12 -3.57 5.06
N ALA A 199 -14.92 -4.55 5.93
CA ALA A 199 -14.55 -4.30 7.32
C ALA A 199 -13.03 -4.21 7.51
N ASP A 200 -12.27 -4.56 6.46
CA ASP A 200 -10.82 -4.64 6.47
C ASP A 200 -10.28 -5.41 7.68
N PHE A 201 -10.88 -6.57 7.97
CA PHE A 201 -10.60 -7.33 9.18
C PHE A 201 -9.16 -7.84 9.19
N HIS A 202 -8.42 -7.52 10.24
CA HIS A 202 -7.04 -7.96 10.45
C HIS A 202 -6.94 -9.09 11.49
N ALA A 203 -7.43 -8.85 12.71
CA ALA A 203 -7.42 -9.84 13.79
C ALA A 203 -8.38 -9.43 14.93
N PRO A 204 -8.88 -10.38 15.75
CA PRO A 204 -9.79 -10.07 16.86
C PRO A 204 -9.22 -9.11 17.92
N ASP A 205 -7.90 -9.05 18.05
CA ASP A 205 -7.16 -8.18 18.97
C ASP A 205 -6.68 -6.87 18.32
N HIS A 206 -6.95 -6.66 17.03
CA HIS A 206 -6.59 -5.42 16.35
C HIS A 206 -7.42 -4.24 16.87
N GLY A 207 -6.79 -3.10 17.18
CA GLY A 207 -7.47 -1.97 17.84
C GLY A 207 -8.64 -1.38 17.06
N ARG A 208 -8.61 -1.44 15.71
CA ARG A 208 -9.63 -0.83 14.84
C ARG A 208 -10.26 -1.81 13.83
N PHE A 209 -9.66 -2.96 13.56
CA PHE A 209 -10.05 -3.82 12.44
C PHE A 209 -10.28 -5.26 12.91
N HIS A 210 -11.24 -5.41 13.83
CA HIS A 210 -11.44 -6.63 14.62
C HIS A 210 -12.88 -7.17 14.54
N SER A 211 -13.72 -6.63 13.66
CA SER A 211 -15.12 -7.05 13.54
C SER A 211 -15.52 -7.14 12.08
N PHE A 212 -16.23 -8.21 11.72
CA PHE A 212 -16.81 -8.34 10.38
C PHE A 212 -17.94 -7.34 10.17
N MET A 213 -18.15 -6.93 8.90
CA MET A 213 -19.18 -5.97 8.48
C MET A 213 -19.19 -4.66 9.27
N ALA A 214 -18.01 -4.21 9.70
CA ALA A 214 -17.88 -3.08 10.60
C ALA A 214 -17.82 -1.73 9.89
N PHE A 215 -18.81 -1.48 9.02
CA PHE A 215 -19.02 -0.25 8.27
C PHE A 215 -20.51 0.11 8.29
N GLU A 216 -20.84 1.37 8.06
CA GLU A 216 -22.22 1.84 7.98
C GLU A 216 -22.62 2.13 6.53
N LEU A 217 -23.88 1.80 6.20
CA LEU A 217 -24.40 2.02 4.84
C LEU A 217 -25.02 3.41 4.65
N HIS A 218 -25.32 4.13 5.73
CA HIS A 218 -25.93 5.46 5.71
C HIS A 218 -27.16 5.58 4.77
N GLY A 219 -28.00 4.53 4.72
CA GLY A 219 -29.19 4.48 3.88
C GLY A 219 -28.94 4.31 2.37
N ARG A 220 -27.73 3.91 1.98
CA ARG A 220 -27.38 3.51 0.60
C ARG A 220 -27.23 1.99 0.49
N GLU A 221 -27.33 1.49 -0.74
CA GLU A 221 -27.10 0.09 -1.06
C GLU A 221 -25.79 -0.06 -1.85
N PRO A 222 -24.98 -1.12 -1.60
CA PRO A 222 -23.82 -1.42 -2.40
C PRO A 222 -24.13 -1.65 -3.88
N ILE A 223 -23.20 -1.23 -4.75
CA ILE A 223 -23.27 -1.44 -6.19
C ILE A 223 -22.17 -2.44 -6.54
N LEU A 224 -22.47 -3.74 -6.46
CA LEU A 224 -21.44 -4.79 -6.56
C LEU A 224 -21.20 -5.31 -7.98
N GLY A 225 -22.15 -5.07 -8.89
CA GLY A 225 -22.05 -5.52 -10.28
C GLY A 225 -21.73 -7.02 -10.38
N PRO A 226 -20.62 -7.42 -11.03
CA PRO A 226 -20.27 -8.82 -11.21
C PRO A 226 -19.66 -9.49 -9.97
N ILE A 227 -19.23 -8.72 -8.96
CA ILE A 227 -18.57 -9.27 -7.77
C ILE A 227 -19.56 -10.14 -6.99
N GLY A 228 -19.20 -11.40 -6.71
CA GLY A 228 -20.06 -12.35 -6.02
C GLY A 228 -21.19 -12.96 -6.86
N SER A 229 -21.29 -12.61 -8.16
CA SER A 229 -22.29 -13.18 -9.08
C SER A 229 -21.86 -14.50 -9.73
N ARG A 230 -20.57 -14.88 -9.63
CA ARG A 230 -20.00 -16.12 -10.19
C ARG A 230 -20.12 -17.33 -9.23
N GLY A 231 -21.22 -17.42 -8.50
CA GLY A 231 -21.54 -18.49 -7.54
C GLY A 231 -22.27 -19.67 -8.15
#